data_AF-A0A660QM36-F1
#
_entry.id   AF-A0A660QM36-F1
#
_cell.length_a   1.000
_cell.length_b   1.000
_cell.length_c   1.000
_cell.angle_alpha   90.00
_cell.angle_beta   90.00
_cell.angle_gamma   90.00
#
_symmetry.space_group_name_H-M   'P 1'
#
loop_
_entity.id
_entity.type
_entity.pdbx_description
1 polymer ?
#
loop_
_entity_poly.entity_id
_entity_poly.type
_entity_poly.pdbx_seq_one_letter_code
_entity_poly.pdbx_strand_id
1 'polypeptide(L)'
;MKRKLFRKKQKSIAERKTETRRKTEVPYKAVGLGLLLWLFVTWLFFGSGIVRHIDIAEGQRVPSTITAEVDFECEDLRKTKLNSDQASDAVPPVFTIDPIPAQNASKVVGELFNRLQRLTTATSNEYQRIESSMGDLLIGSSVDAKNLISVFPSNQIASSKAALATNIVNIMAAGILSGEYSRTLFRDAPDRRLTITDSDSKTSTTVSQQDIYSTQRARHTICETLGDANQRELADRLLATLVIDNMTYDETATEALRNEANQRVEPVMQ
;
A
#
# COMPACT_ATOMS: atom_id res chain seq x y z
N MET A 1 72.83 -20.33 4.94
CA MET A 1 74.20 -19.87 5.25
C MET A 1 74.19 -19.17 6.61
N LYS A 2 75.26 -19.33 7.41
CA LYS A 2 75.51 -18.85 8.80
C LYS A 2 75.10 -19.78 9.96
N ARG A 3 75.91 -20.83 10.16
CA ARG A 3 76.04 -21.58 11.42
C ARG A 3 76.72 -20.70 12.47
N LYS A 4 76.05 -20.43 13.61
CA LYS A 4 76.68 -19.80 14.78
C LYS A 4 77.35 -20.89 15.63
N LEU A 5 78.68 -20.97 15.54
CA LEU A 5 79.53 -21.79 16.39
C LEU A 5 79.55 -21.21 17.81
N PHE A 6 79.00 -21.95 18.78
CA PHE A 6 79.16 -21.63 20.20
C PHE A 6 80.60 -21.94 20.64
N ARG A 7 81.41 -20.90 20.79
CA ARG A 7 82.74 -20.98 21.41
C ARG A 7 82.59 -21.25 22.90
N LYS A 8 82.91 -22.48 23.32
CA LYS A 8 83.00 -22.87 24.73
C LYS A 8 84.30 -22.29 25.33
N LYS A 9 84.22 -21.16 26.05
CA LYS A 9 85.35 -20.62 26.83
C LYS A 9 85.71 -21.63 27.93
N GLN A 10 86.86 -22.29 27.80
CA GLN A 10 87.46 -23.05 28.90
C GLN A 10 88.00 -22.06 29.93
N LYS A 11 87.27 -21.90 31.05
CA LYS A 11 87.76 -21.17 32.23
C LYS A 11 88.93 -21.94 32.86
N SER A 12 89.99 -21.22 33.20
CA SER A 12 91.22 -21.75 33.77
C SER A 12 90.99 -22.36 35.16
N ILE A 13 91.85 -23.30 35.55
CA ILE A 13 91.75 -24.11 36.78
C ILE A 13 91.88 -23.24 38.05
N ALA A 14 92.38 -22.00 37.95
CA ALA A 14 92.48 -21.07 39.06
C ALA A 14 91.15 -20.40 39.46
N GLU A 15 90.19 -20.25 38.53
CA GLU A 15 88.87 -19.68 38.84
C GLU A 15 87.91 -20.69 39.50
N ARG A 16 88.22 -22.00 39.45
CA ARG A 16 87.38 -23.06 40.04
C ARG A 16 87.51 -23.20 41.56
N LYS A 17 88.35 -22.42 42.23
CA LYS A 17 88.62 -22.57 43.68
C LYS A 17 88.04 -21.46 44.57
N THR A 18 87.34 -20.47 44.03
CA THR A 18 86.74 -19.37 44.82
C THR A 18 85.25 -19.16 44.60
N GLU A 19 84.56 -20.04 43.85
CA GLU A 19 83.10 -20.04 43.77
C GLU A 19 82.50 -20.67 45.04
N THR A 20 82.32 -19.83 46.06
CA THR A 20 81.43 -20.16 47.17
C THR A 20 80.04 -20.41 46.59
N ARG A 21 79.50 -21.62 46.77
CA ARG A 21 78.11 -21.94 46.42
C ARG A 21 77.20 -21.01 47.21
N ARG A 22 76.80 -19.90 46.59
CA ARG A 22 75.78 -19.00 47.14
C ARG A 22 74.48 -19.81 47.12
N LYS A 23 74.08 -20.34 48.28
CA LYS A 23 72.77 -20.95 48.45
C LYS A 23 71.77 -19.82 48.22
N THR A 24 71.15 -19.80 47.05
CA THR A 24 70.06 -18.88 46.75
C THR A 24 68.89 -19.32 47.62
N GLU A 25 68.75 -18.71 48.79
CA GLU A 25 67.59 -18.91 49.66
C GLU A 25 66.39 -18.33 48.93
N VAL A 26 65.58 -19.21 48.33
CA VAL A 26 64.32 -18.80 47.73
C VAL A 26 63.44 -18.29 48.87
N PRO A 27 62.98 -17.03 48.85
CA PRO A 27 62.15 -16.50 49.91
C PRO A 27 60.82 -17.25 49.90
N TYR A 28 60.67 -18.21 50.82
CA TYR A 28 59.49 -19.08 50.96
C TYR A 28 58.18 -18.28 51.07
N LYS A 29 58.24 -17.05 51.59
CA LYS A 29 57.11 -16.11 51.63
C LYS A 29 56.62 -15.70 50.24
N ALA A 30 57.52 -15.47 49.29
CA ALA A 30 57.15 -15.08 47.92
C ALA A 30 56.54 -16.25 47.15
N VAL A 31 57.04 -17.47 47.37
CA VAL A 31 56.48 -18.70 46.77
C VAL A 31 55.09 -18.97 47.33
N GLY A 32 54.90 -18.85 48.65
CA GLY A 32 53.59 -19.00 49.28
C GLY A 32 52.57 -17.98 48.79
N LEU A 33 52.97 -16.70 48.68
CA LEU A 33 52.09 -15.65 48.16
C LEU A 33 51.72 -15.90 46.69
N GLY A 34 52.68 -16.32 45.86
CA GLY A 34 52.43 -16.66 44.46
C GLY A 34 51.45 -17.83 44.31
N LEU A 35 51.57 -18.85 45.15
CA LEU A 35 50.66 -20.00 45.15
C LEU A 35 49.24 -19.62 45.60
N LEU A 36 49.13 -18.76 46.62
CA LEU A 36 47.84 -18.27 47.12
C LEU A 36 47.16 -17.36 46.10
N LEU A 37 47.92 -16.48 45.45
CA LEU A 37 47.41 -15.64 44.36
C LEU A 37 46.95 -16.49 43.17
N TRP A 38 47.74 -17.52 42.81
CA TRP A 38 47.35 -18.45 41.76
C TRP A 38 46.05 -19.18 42.09
N LEU A 39 45.94 -19.72 43.32
CA LEU A 39 44.73 -20.39 43.79
C LEU A 39 43.51 -19.46 43.76
N PHE A 40 43.67 -18.20 44.21
CA PHE A 40 42.60 -17.21 44.21
C PHE A 40 42.13 -16.89 42.78
N VAL A 41 43.06 -16.71 41.84
CA VAL A 41 42.74 -16.48 40.42
C VAL A 41 42.01 -17.70 39.85
N THR A 42 42.50 -18.92 40.06
CA THR A 42 41.77 -20.12 39.62
C THR A 42 40.39 -20.23 40.25
N TRP A 43 40.23 -19.90 41.53
CA TRP A 43 38.92 -19.93 42.17
C TRP A 43 37.96 -18.87 41.61
N LEU A 44 38.46 -17.68 41.24
CA LEU A 44 37.62 -16.63 40.65
C LEU A 44 37.13 -17.03 39.24
N PHE A 45 38.01 -17.65 38.44
CA PHE A 45 37.69 -18.08 37.07
C PHE A 45 36.92 -19.41 36.98
N PHE A 46 37.12 -20.33 37.94
CA PHE A 46 36.50 -21.67 37.89
C PHE A 46 35.45 -21.90 39.01
N GLY A 47 35.42 -21.06 40.05
CA GLY A 47 34.50 -21.16 41.18
C GLY A 47 33.22 -20.35 41.01
N SER A 48 33.22 -19.33 40.14
CA SER A 48 31.97 -18.80 39.59
C SER A 48 31.45 -19.83 38.59
N GLY A 49 30.45 -20.61 39.01
CA GLY A 49 29.99 -21.80 38.31
C GLY A 49 29.86 -21.59 36.80
N ILE A 50 30.25 -22.60 36.03
CA ILE A 50 30.15 -22.62 34.56
C ILE A 50 28.72 -22.22 34.20
N VAL A 51 28.54 -20.97 33.74
CA VAL A 51 27.31 -20.52 33.10
C VAL A 51 27.23 -21.32 31.82
N ARG A 52 26.49 -22.43 31.86
CA ARG A 52 26.26 -23.26 30.69
C ARG A 52 25.42 -22.42 29.73
N HIS A 53 26.08 -21.79 28.76
CA HIS A 53 25.39 -21.29 27.59
C HIS A 53 24.81 -22.50 26.87
N ILE A 54 23.50 -22.63 26.94
CA ILE A 54 22.77 -23.63 26.20
C ILE A 54 22.63 -23.05 24.79
N ASP A 55 23.55 -23.40 23.89
CA ASP A 55 23.39 -23.14 22.45
C ASP A 55 22.37 -24.15 21.91
N ILE A 56 21.10 -23.75 21.88
CA ILE A 56 20.04 -24.46 21.17
C ILE A 56 19.90 -23.82 19.79
N ALA A 57 20.07 -24.62 18.74
CA ALA A 57 19.73 -24.22 17.40
C ALA A 57 18.20 -24.18 17.23
N GLU A 58 17.72 -23.27 16.38
CA GLU A 58 16.30 -23.12 16.08
C GLU A 58 15.70 -24.45 15.60
N GLY A 59 14.69 -24.97 16.33
CA GLY A 59 14.01 -26.24 16.04
C GLY A 59 14.48 -27.47 16.83
N GLN A 60 15.51 -27.37 17.66
CA GLN A 60 15.96 -28.50 18.50
C GLN A 60 15.10 -28.67 19.76
N ARG A 61 14.65 -29.90 20.03
CA ARG A 61 13.88 -30.22 21.25
C ARG A 61 14.81 -30.24 22.47
N VAL A 62 14.42 -29.52 23.51
CA VAL A 62 15.18 -29.43 24.76
C VAL A 62 15.01 -30.72 25.59
N PRO A 63 16.08 -31.31 26.14
CA PRO A 63 16.02 -32.57 26.89
C PRO A 63 15.43 -32.43 28.31
N SER A 64 15.25 -31.20 28.82
CA SER A 64 14.70 -30.93 30.15
C SER A 64 13.84 -29.68 30.16
N THR A 65 12.86 -29.62 31.07
CA THR A 65 12.03 -28.44 31.30
C THR A 65 12.91 -27.27 31.74
N ILE A 66 12.88 -26.17 30.99
CA ILE A 66 13.54 -24.92 31.35
C ILE A 66 12.55 -24.13 32.21
N THR A 67 12.95 -23.77 33.44
CA THR A 67 12.18 -22.90 34.33
C THR A 67 12.90 -21.56 34.44
N ALA A 68 12.17 -20.48 34.24
CA ALA A 68 12.68 -19.12 34.42
C ALA A 68 12.89 -18.82 35.91
N GLU A 69 14.00 -18.17 36.26
CA GLU A 69 14.21 -17.65 37.61
C GLU A 69 13.49 -16.32 37.84
N VAL A 70 13.09 -15.65 36.76
CA VAL A 70 12.40 -14.35 36.76
C VAL A 70 11.15 -14.46 35.92
N ASP A 71 10.05 -13.88 36.40
CA ASP A 71 8.84 -13.71 35.60
C ASP A 71 9.17 -12.80 34.41
N PHE A 72 8.95 -13.31 33.19
CA PHE A 72 9.07 -12.54 31.97
C PHE A 72 7.77 -12.64 31.19
N GLU A 73 7.31 -11.49 30.70
CA GLU A 73 6.16 -11.45 29.80
C GLU A 73 6.60 -11.97 28.43
N CYS A 74 5.87 -12.97 27.93
CA CYS A 74 6.09 -13.51 26.59
C CYS A 74 5.16 -12.82 25.62
N GLU A 75 5.62 -12.56 24.40
CA GLU A 75 4.70 -12.18 23.33
C GLU A 75 3.79 -13.37 22.97
N ASP A 76 2.48 -13.16 23.03
CA ASP A 76 1.49 -14.05 22.43
C ASP A 76 1.46 -13.83 20.92
N LEU A 77 2.40 -14.47 20.22
CA LEU A 77 2.55 -14.39 18.77
C LEU A 77 1.24 -14.67 18.01
N ARG A 78 0.35 -15.51 18.58
CA ARG A 78 -0.93 -15.84 17.94
C ARG A 78 -1.90 -14.67 18.04
N LYS A 79 -2.01 -14.03 19.21
CA LYS A 79 -2.85 -12.83 19.37
C LYS A 79 -2.28 -11.65 18.59
N THR A 80 -0.97 -11.41 18.63
CA THR A 80 -0.34 -10.35 17.82
C THR A 80 -0.64 -10.57 16.34
N LYS A 81 -0.46 -11.80 15.83
CA LYS A 81 -0.75 -12.12 14.43
C LYS A 81 -2.22 -11.92 14.07
N LEU A 82 -3.15 -12.38 14.91
CA LEU A 82 -4.58 -12.17 14.69
C LEU A 82 -4.94 -10.68 14.64
N ASN A 83 -4.40 -9.87 15.55
CA ASN A 83 -4.61 -8.42 15.55
C ASN A 83 -4.01 -7.76 14.31
N SER A 84 -2.84 -8.23 13.85
CA SER A 84 -2.18 -7.76 12.63
C SER A 84 -3.03 -8.06 11.40
N ASP A 85 -3.49 -9.30 11.24
CA ASP A 85 -4.35 -9.71 10.12
C ASP A 85 -5.66 -8.88 10.11
N GLN A 86 -6.29 -8.69 11.28
CA GLN A 86 -7.49 -7.86 11.42
C GLN A 86 -7.24 -6.39 11.07
N ALA A 87 -6.10 -5.82 11.46
CA ALA A 87 -5.72 -4.46 11.12
C ALA A 87 -5.50 -4.30 9.61
N SER A 88 -4.86 -5.28 8.96
CA SER A 88 -4.71 -5.36 7.50
C SER A 88 -6.06 -5.41 6.78
N ASP A 89 -6.94 -6.29 7.21
CA ASP A 89 -8.24 -6.50 6.57
C ASP A 89 -9.15 -5.28 6.71
N ALA A 90 -9.00 -4.52 7.80
CA ALA A 90 -9.71 -3.27 8.03
C ALA A 90 -9.27 -2.13 7.10
N VAL A 91 -8.13 -2.24 6.41
CA VAL A 91 -7.66 -1.23 5.47
C VAL A 91 -8.60 -1.14 4.25
N PRO A 92 -9.16 0.06 3.97
CA PRO A 92 -9.98 0.29 2.79
C PRO A 92 -9.17 0.09 1.49
N PRO A 93 -9.74 -0.53 0.43
CA PRO A 93 -9.11 -0.56 -0.88
C PRO A 93 -8.94 0.86 -1.43
N VAL A 94 -7.80 1.10 -2.07
CA VAL A 94 -7.44 2.39 -2.68
C VAL A 94 -7.83 2.39 -4.16
N PHE A 95 -8.42 3.49 -4.62
CA PHE A 95 -8.80 3.72 -6.00
C PHE A 95 -8.26 5.06 -6.50
N THR A 96 -7.99 5.12 -7.80
CA THR A 96 -7.64 6.36 -8.51
C THR A 96 -8.72 6.69 -9.54
N ILE A 97 -8.98 7.99 -9.74
CA ILE A 97 -9.95 8.47 -10.72
C ILE A 97 -9.21 8.86 -11.99
N ASP A 98 -9.64 8.34 -13.14
CA ASP A 98 -9.22 8.82 -14.46
C ASP A 98 -10.13 9.98 -14.91
N PRO A 99 -9.60 11.20 -15.10
CA PRO A 99 -10.38 12.34 -15.58
C PRO A 99 -10.67 12.30 -17.09
N ILE A 100 -9.94 11.51 -17.87
CA ILE A 100 -10.02 11.49 -19.34
C ILE A 100 -11.42 11.10 -19.84
N PRO A 101 -12.08 10.05 -19.33
CA PRO A 101 -13.45 9.70 -19.70
C PRO A 101 -14.44 10.85 -19.54
N ALA A 102 -14.34 11.61 -18.44
CA ALA A 102 -15.23 12.74 -18.16
C ALA A 102 -15.07 13.87 -19.18
N GLN A 103 -13.82 14.20 -19.53
CA GLN A 103 -13.50 15.23 -20.52
C GLN A 103 -13.98 14.82 -21.92
N ASN A 104 -13.77 13.55 -22.30
CA ASN A 104 -14.22 13.02 -23.58
C ASN A 104 -15.75 13.04 -23.69
N ALA A 105 -16.46 12.53 -22.66
CA ALA A 105 -17.92 12.53 -22.64
C ALA A 105 -18.48 13.96 -22.74
N SER A 106 -17.95 14.90 -21.96
CA SER A 106 -18.35 16.31 -21.99
C SER A 106 -18.09 16.96 -23.36
N LYS A 107 -16.95 16.65 -23.99
CA LYS A 107 -16.62 17.13 -25.34
C LYS A 107 -17.60 16.60 -26.38
N VAL A 108 -17.90 15.29 -26.38
CA VAL A 108 -18.85 14.69 -27.33
C VAL A 108 -20.25 15.30 -27.16
N VAL A 109 -20.75 15.42 -25.93
CA VAL A 109 -22.03 16.08 -25.66
C VAL A 109 -22.00 17.54 -26.11
N GLY A 110 -20.91 18.26 -25.82
CA GLY A 110 -20.73 19.64 -26.23
C GLY A 110 -20.79 19.82 -27.75
N GLU A 111 -20.10 18.97 -28.51
CA GLU A 111 -20.13 18.97 -29.98
C GLU A 111 -21.51 18.59 -30.53
N LEU A 112 -22.16 17.57 -29.96
CA LEU A 112 -23.49 17.12 -30.35
C LEU A 112 -24.52 18.25 -30.21
N PHE A 113 -24.57 18.91 -29.04
CA PHE A 113 -25.49 20.01 -28.80
C PHE A 113 -25.15 21.27 -29.61
N ASN A 114 -23.88 21.51 -29.91
CA ASN A 114 -23.49 22.58 -30.84
C ASN A 114 -24.05 22.32 -32.26
N ARG A 115 -24.00 21.07 -32.73
CA ARG A 115 -24.57 20.69 -34.04
C ARG A 115 -26.10 20.78 -34.02
N LEU A 116 -26.73 20.36 -32.93
CA LEU A 116 -28.18 20.51 -32.73
C LEU A 116 -28.61 21.99 -32.75
N GLN A 117 -27.85 22.88 -32.10
CA GLN A 117 -28.11 24.32 -32.15
C GLN A 117 -27.98 24.88 -33.57
N ARG A 118 -27.01 24.40 -34.36
CA ARG A 118 -26.84 24.84 -35.75
C ARG A 118 -28.00 24.40 -36.65
N LEU A 119 -28.64 23.27 -36.36
CA LEU A 119 -29.82 22.82 -37.11
C LEU A 119 -31.00 23.78 -36.99
N THR A 120 -31.13 24.52 -35.89
CA THR A 120 -32.27 25.44 -35.69
C THR A 120 -32.27 26.63 -36.66
N THR A 121 -31.12 26.92 -37.29
CA THR A 121 -30.95 28.02 -38.25
C THR A 121 -30.46 27.53 -39.62
N ALA A 122 -30.36 26.22 -39.84
CA ALA A 122 -29.78 25.65 -41.05
C ALA A 122 -30.74 25.72 -42.23
N THR A 123 -30.19 25.93 -43.42
CA THR A 123 -30.95 25.77 -44.68
C THR A 123 -31.18 24.28 -45.00
N SER A 124 -32.13 23.95 -45.89
CA SER A 124 -32.45 22.55 -46.24
C SER A 124 -31.23 21.74 -46.72
N ASN A 125 -30.30 22.38 -47.42
CA ASN A 125 -29.07 21.73 -47.91
C ASN A 125 -28.05 21.47 -46.79
N GLU A 126 -28.00 22.34 -45.77
CA GLU A 126 -27.10 22.19 -44.62
C GLU A 126 -27.64 21.20 -43.59
N TYR A 127 -28.98 21.08 -43.50
CA TYR A 127 -29.66 20.17 -42.59
C TYR A 127 -29.14 18.75 -42.70
N GLN A 128 -29.15 18.18 -43.90
CA GLN A 128 -28.74 16.79 -44.13
C GLN A 128 -27.24 16.56 -43.82
N ARG A 129 -26.39 17.56 -44.09
CA ARG A 129 -24.96 17.48 -43.76
C ARG A 129 -24.73 17.49 -42.25
N ILE A 130 -25.45 18.34 -41.51
CA ILE A 130 -25.33 18.41 -40.05
C ILE A 130 -25.90 17.14 -39.42
N GLU A 131 -27.05 16.65 -39.89
CA GLU A 131 -27.67 15.41 -39.44
C GLU A 131 -26.72 14.21 -39.61
N SER A 132 -26.13 14.01 -40.79
CA SER A 132 -25.14 12.93 -41.00
C SER A 132 -23.95 13.05 -40.05
N SER A 133 -23.45 14.27 -39.85
CA SER A 133 -22.33 14.48 -38.92
C SER A 133 -22.71 14.17 -37.46
N MET A 134 -23.95 14.42 -37.05
CA MET A 134 -24.43 14.00 -35.73
C MET A 134 -24.49 12.49 -35.64
N GLY A 135 -24.89 11.79 -36.71
CA GLY A 135 -24.81 10.33 -36.81
C GLY A 135 -23.42 9.79 -36.49
N ASP A 136 -22.36 10.45 -36.99
CA ASP A 136 -20.97 10.04 -36.70
C ASP A 136 -20.61 10.13 -35.21
N LEU A 137 -21.14 11.14 -34.50
CA LEU A 137 -20.94 11.28 -33.04
C LEU A 137 -21.77 10.30 -32.22
N LEU A 138 -22.81 9.73 -32.82
CA LEU A 138 -23.74 8.80 -32.20
C LEU A 138 -23.40 7.34 -32.52
N ILE A 139 -22.26 7.07 -33.18
CA ILE A 139 -21.80 5.71 -33.46
C ILE A 139 -21.71 4.92 -32.14
N GLY A 140 -22.38 3.77 -32.08
CA GLY A 140 -22.47 2.91 -30.90
C GLY A 140 -23.60 3.29 -29.94
N SER A 141 -24.21 4.47 -30.08
CA SER A 141 -25.41 4.86 -29.33
C SER A 141 -26.67 4.23 -29.94
N SER A 142 -27.69 4.02 -29.11
CA SER A 142 -29.03 3.61 -29.56
C SER A 142 -29.91 4.80 -30.00
N VAL A 143 -29.35 6.01 -30.00
CA VAL A 143 -30.04 7.26 -30.28
C VAL A 143 -29.79 7.72 -31.72
N ASP A 144 -30.87 7.96 -32.46
CA ASP A 144 -30.83 8.59 -33.78
C ASP A 144 -30.84 10.13 -33.69
N ALA A 145 -30.19 10.79 -34.64
CA ALA A 145 -30.15 12.25 -34.76
C ALA A 145 -31.57 12.83 -34.88
N LYS A 146 -32.48 12.18 -35.61
CA LYS A 146 -33.88 12.63 -35.74
C LYS A 146 -34.62 12.68 -34.42
N ASN A 147 -34.41 11.66 -33.58
CA ASN A 147 -35.02 11.61 -32.26
C ASN A 147 -34.51 12.75 -31.37
N LEU A 148 -33.19 13.03 -31.39
CA LEU A 148 -32.60 14.17 -30.67
C LEU A 148 -33.21 15.51 -31.11
N ILE A 149 -33.37 15.70 -32.42
CA ILE A 149 -33.98 16.92 -32.98
C ILE A 149 -35.42 17.09 -32.52
N SER A 150 -36.19 16.00 -32.42
CA SER A 150 -37.60 16.06 -32.01
C SER A 150 -37.81 16.34 -30.52
N VAL A 151 -36.88 15.91 -29.67
CA VAL A 151 -37.04 15.91 -28.19
C VAL A 151 -36.46 17.16 -27.54
N PHE A 152 -35.46 17.79 -28.15
CA PHE A 152 -34.82 18.99 -27.60
C PHE A 152 -35.28 20.25 -28.35
N PRO A 153 -36.20 21.05 -27.77
CA PRO A 153 -36.70 22.25 -28.43
C PRO A 153 -35.60 23.32 -28.48
N SER A 154 -35.63 24.13 -29.54
CA SER A 154 -34.57 25.10 -29.86
C SER A 154 -34.25 26.09 -28.74
N ASN A 155 -35.24 26.46 -27.92
CA ASN A 155 -35.10 27.37 -26.79
C ASN A 155 -34.45 26.73 -25.55
N GLN A 156 -34.29 25.41 -25.50
CA GLN A 156 -33.73 24.68 -24.35
C GLN A 156 -32.39 23.99 -24.66
N ILE A 157 -31.89 24.06 -25.90
CA ILE A 157 -30.65 23.38 -26.30
C ILE A 157 -29.47 23.88 -25.45
N ALA A 158 -29.31 25.20 -25.29
CA ALA A 158 -28.19 25.77 -24.54
C ALA A 158 -28.22 25.41 -23.05
N SER A 159 -29.39 25.44 -22.41
CA SER A 159 -29.53 25.05 -21.00
C SER A 159 -29.34 23.55 -20.79
N SER A 160 -29.89 22.72 -21.68
CA SER A 160 -29.72 21.25 -21.63
C SER A 160 -28.26 20.84 -21.83
N LYS A 161 -27.56 21.49 -22.77
CA LYS A 161 -26.13 21.31 -22.98
C LYS A 161 -25.33 21.62 -21.72
N ALA A 162 -25.58 22.78 -21.11
CA ALA A 162 -24.87 23.20 -19.90
C ALA A 162 -25.14 22.23 -18.74
N ALA A 163 -26.40 21.87 -18.51
CA ALA A 163 -26.78 20.91 -17.48
C ALA A 163 -26.09 19.55 -17.69
N LEU A 164 -26.20 18.96 -18.88
CA LEU A 164 -25.57 17.67 -19.16
C LEU A 164 -24.05 17.72 -19.03
N ALA A 165 -23.39 18.70 -19.65
CA ALA A 165 -21.93 18.79 -19.63
C ALA A 165 -21.40 18.98 -18.20
N THR A 166 -22.02 19.86 -17.40
CA THR A 166 -21.62 20.09 -16.01
C THR A 166 -21.88 18.85 -15.14
N ASN A 167 -23.03 18.20 -15.27
CA ASN A 167 -23.35 17.02 -14.46
C ASN A 167 -22.49 15.81 -14.82
N ILE A 168 -22.18 15.60 -16.10
CA ILE A 168 -21.22 14.56 -16.53
C ILE A 168 -19.88 14.77 -15.84
N VAL A 169 -19.32 15.98 -15.93
CA VAL A 169 -18.02 16.29 -15.31
C VAL A 169 -18.07 16.10 -13.79
N ASN A 170 -19.09 16.63 -13.12
CA ASN A 170 -19.21 16.56 -11.67
C ASN A 170 -19.35 15.12 -11.16
N ILE A 171 -20.20 14.31 -11.80
CA ILE A 171 -20.47 12.93 -11.37
C ILE A 171 -19.27 12.03 -11.68
N MET A 172 -18.64 12.18 -12.84
CA MET A 172 -17.45 11.40 -13.16
C MET A 172 -16.23 11.84 -12.35
N ALA A 173 -16.13 13.12 -11.96
CA ALA A 173 -15.10 13.59 -11.04
C ALA A 173 -15.26 13.03 -9.61
N ALA A 174 -16.48 12.67 -9.21
CA ALA A 174 -16.72 11.96 -7.94
C ALA A 174 -16.34 10.47 -8.02
N GLY A 175 -16.12 9.94 -9.22
CA GLY A 175 -15.76 8.54 -9.46
C GLY A 175 -16.96 7.64 -9.71
N ILE A 176 -16.85 6.81 -10.74
CA ILE A 176 -17.80 5.75 -11.08
C ILE A 176 -17.11 4.40 -10.92
N LEU A 177 -17.64 3.58 -10.01
CA LEU A 177 -17.11 2.26 -9.72
C LEU A 177 -17.65 1.22 -10.72
N SER A 178 -16.75 0.41 -11.26
CA SER A 178 -17.11 -0.74 -12.08
C SER A 178 -17.97 -1.74 -11.31
N GLY A 179 -18.95 -2.32 -12.01
CA GLY A 179 -19.78 -3.39 -11.47
C GLY A 179 -18.97 -4.65 -11.11
N GLU A 180 -17.80 -4.84 -11.73
CA GLU A 180 -16.89 -5.93 -11.38
C GLU A 180 -16.30 -5.72 -9.98
N TYR A 181 -15.70 -4.56 -9.71
CA TYR A 181 -15.12 -4.25 -8.40
C TYR A 181 -16.16 -4.31 -7.28
N SER A 182 -17.37 -3.80 -7.53
CA SER A 182 -18.48 -3.90 -6.58
C SER A 182 -18.79 -5.37 -6.22
N ARG A 183 -18.69 -6.29 -7.18
CA ARG A 183 -18.96 -7.73 -6.96
C ARG A 183 -17.78 -8.53 -6.42
N THR A 184 -16.55 -8.05 -6.59
CA THR A 184 -15.35 -8.79 -6.15
C THR A 184 -14.82 -8.29 -4.81
N LEU A 185 -14.71 -6.97 -4.63
CA LEU A 185 -14.10 -6.35 -3.45
C LEU A 185 -15.08 -6.05 -2.32
N PHE A 186 -16.37 -5.95 -2.63
CA PHE A 186 -17.43 -5.50 -1.70
C PHE A 186 -18.56 -6.50 -1.50
N ARG A 187 -18.47 -7.71 -2.07
CA ARG A 187 -19.53 -8.73 -2.03
C ARG A 187 -20.01 -9.06 -0.63
N ASP A 188 -19.07 -9.32 0.27
CA ASP A 188 -19.35 -9.80 1.62
C ASP A 188 -19.39 -8.66 2.65
N ALA A 189 -19.11 -7.42 2.22
CA ALA A 189 -19.05 -6.23 3.06
C ALA A 189 -19.53 -4.99 2.28
N PRO A 190 -20.85 -4.83 2.05
CA PRO A 190 -21.40 -3.69 1.29
C PRO A 190 -21.27 -2.34 2.01
N ASP A 191 -21.02 -2.36 3.32
CA ASP A 191 -20.75 -1.15 4.12
C ASP A 191 -19.24 -0.81 4.16
N ARG A 192 -18.41 -1.59 3.45
CA ARG A 192 -16.96 -1.35 3.44
C ARG A 192 -16.67 -0.01 2.76
N ARG A 193 -15.79 0.76 3.39
CA ARG A 193 -15.31 2.03 2.87
C ARG A 193 -14.23 1.79 1.82
N LEU A 194 -14.01 2.78 0.96
CA LEU A 194 -12.90 2.81 0.00
C LEU A 194 -12.20 4.16 0.08
N THR A 195 -10.91 4.18 -0.25
CA THR A 195 -10.12 5.41 -0.28
C THR A 195 -9.92 5.81 -1.74
N ILE A 196 -10.31 7.03 -2.08
CA ILE A 196 -10.10 7.63 -3.40
C ILE A 196 -8.90 8.56 -3.31
N THR A 197 -7.92 8.33 -4.17
CA THR A 197 -6.77 9.22 -4.35
C THR A 197 -6.94 9.97 -5.65
N ASP A 198 -6.95 11.29 -5.57
CA ASP A 198 -6.92 12.16 -6.73
C ASP A 198 -5.48 12.21 -7.29
N SER A 199 -5.33 11.87 -8.57
CA SER A 199 -4.04 11.86 -9.26
C SER A 199 -3.37 13.23 -9.24
N ASP A 200 -4.16 14.31 -9.22
CA ASP A 200 -3.67 15.66 -9.41
C ASP A 200 -3.38 16.35 -8.06
N SER A 201 -4.27 16.19 -7.08
CA SER A 201 -4.18 16.92 -5.81
C SER A 201 -3.43 16.19 -4.69
N LYS A 202 -3.06 14.92 -4.88
CA LYS A 202 -2.53 14.03 -3.81
C LYS A 202 -3.42 13.98 -2.57
N THR A 203 -4.68 14.40 -2.68
CA THR A 203 -5.63 14.29 -1.59
C THR A 203 -6.25 12.91 -1.64
N SER A 204 -6.39 12.31 -0.46
CA SER A 204 -7.07 11.04 -0.28
C SER A 204 -8.31 11.26 0.55
N THR A 205 -9.43 10.67 0.11
CA THR A 205 -10.70 10.74 0.82
C THR A 205 -11.26 9.34 0.99
N THR A 206 -11.68 9.00 2.20
CA THR A 206 -12.26 7.68 2.50
C THR A 206 -13.77 7.81 2.62
N VAL A 207 -14.50 7.14 1.73
CA VAL A 207 -15.96 7.26 1.57
C VAL A 207 -16.63 5.89 1.63
N SER A 208 -17.93 5.84 1.89
CA SER A 208 -18.70 4.59 1.83
C SER A 208 -18.85 4.16 0.37
N GLN A 209 -18.79 2.85 0.10
CA GLN A 209 -19.06 2.31 -1.24
C GLN A 209 -20.48 2.66 -1.73
N GLN A 210 -21.43 2.85 -0.81
CA GLN A 210 -22.82 3.23 -1.14
C GLN A 210 -22.96 4.68 -1.61
N ASP A 211 -21.98 5.53 -1.28
CA ASP A 211 -21.94 6.93 -1.71
C ASP A 211 -21.32 7.07 -3.11
N ILE A 212 -20.69 6.01 -3.62
CA ILE A 212 -20.09 5.99 -4.96
C ILE A 212 -21.12 5.61 -6.02
N TYR A 213 -21.03 6.28 -7.16
CA TYR A 213 -21.90 6.01 -8.28
C TYR A 213 -21.55 4.68 -8.95
N SER A 214 -22.58 3.87 -9.22
CA SER A 214 -22.51 2.87 -10.29
C SER A 214 -22.76 3.55 -11.64
N THR A 215 -22.36 2.93 -12.75
CA THR A 215 -22.62 3.47 -14.10
C THR A 215 -24.09 3.80 -14.32
N GLN A 216 -25.01 2.91 -13.90
CA GLN A 216 -26.44 3.13 -14.03
C GLN A 216 -26.94 4.29 -13.15
N ARG A 217 -26.48 4.36 -11.89
CA ARG A 217 -26.86 5.45 -10.97
C ARG A 217 -26.32 6.79 -11.44
N ALA A 218 -25.10 6.83 -11.97
CA ALA A 218 -24.50 8.01 -12.56
C ALA A 218 -25.36 8.55 -13.71
N ARG A 219 -25.70 7.71 -14.71
CA ARG A 219 -26.56 8.13 -15.82
C ARG A 219 -27.90 8.65 -15.35
N HIS A 220 -28.56 7.91 -14.44
CA HIS A 220 -29.85 8.33 -13.89
C HIS A 220 -29.76 9.72 -13.26
N THR A 221 -28.75 9.93 -12.41
CA THR A 221 -28.55 11.20 -11.68
C THR A 221 -28.24 12.36 -12.65
N ILE A 222 -27.45 12.12 -13.72
CA ILE A 222 -27.22 13.11 -14.77
C ILE A 222 -28.56 13.48 -15.44
N CYS A 223 -29.37 12.48 -15.80
CA CYS A 223 -30.64 12.67 -16.47
C CYS A 223 -31.68 13.38 -15.60
N GLU A 224 -31.72 13.15 -14.28
CA GLU A 224 -32.70 13.79 -13.37
C GLU A 224 -32.69 15.33 -13.43
N THR A 225 -31.60 15.92 -13.90
CA THR A 225 -31.49 17.37 -14.08
C THR A 225 -32.26 17.92 -15.28
N LEU A 226 -32.73 17.05 -16.17
CA LEU A 226 -33.59 17.41 -17.30
C LEU A 226 -35.07 17.36 -16.88
N GLY A 227 -35.81 18.44 -17.13
CA GLY A 227 -37.20 18.55 -16.68
C GLY A 227 -38.18 17.65 -17.44
N ASP A 228 -37.93 17.38 -18.72
CA ASP A 228 -38.84 16.60 -19.57
C ASP A 228 -38.53 15.09 -19.53
N ALA A 229 -39.57 14.25 -19.51
CA ALA A 229 -39.42 12.80 -19.42
C ALA A 229 -38.82 12.17 -20.69
N ASN A 230 -39.18 12.68 -21.88
CA ASN A 230 -38.64 12.19 -23.15
C ASN A 230 -37.16 12.60 -23.30
N GLN A 231 -36.81 13.81 -22.86
CA GLN A 231 -35.41 14.26 -22.79
C GLN A 231 -34.59 13.36 -21.88
N ARG A 232 -35.13 12.98 -20.72
CA ARG A 232 -34.47 12.05 -19.78
C ARG A 232 -34.22 10.69 -20.37
N GLU A 233 -35.22 10.08 -20.99
CA GLU A 233 -35.10 8.76 -21.60
C GLU A 233 -34.10 8.76 -22.77
N LEU A 234 -34.13 9.79 -23.61
CA LEU A 234 -33.19 9.93 -24.72
C LEU A 234 -31.77 10.21 -24.23
N ALA A 235 -31.62 11.04 -23.20
CA ALA A 235 -30.34 11.30 -22.57
C ALA A 235 -29.75 10.04 -21.92
N ASP A 236 -30.54 9.21 -21.22
CA ASP A 236 -30.02 7.98 -20.60
C ASP A 236 -29.45 7.02 -21.68
N ARG A 237 -30.16 6.88 -22.80
CA ARG A 237 -29.71 6.09 -23.95
C ARG A 237 -28.43 6.64 -24.58
N LEU A 238 -28.31 7.97 -24.68
CA LEU A 238 -27.10 8.63 -25.19
C LEU A 238 -25.92 8.43 -24.22
N LEU A 239 -26.16 8.59 -22.93
CA LEU A 239 -25.14 8.48 -21.88
C LEU A 239 -24.69 7.04 -21.68
N ALA A 240 -25.44 6.05 -22.16
CA ALA A 240 -25.08 4.64 -22.05
C ALA A 240 -23.72 4.30 -22.69
N THR A 241 -23.28 5.07 -23.69
CA THR A 241 -21.97 4.89 -24.34
C THR A 241 -20.91 5.87 -23.85
N LEU A 242 -21.32 6.99 -23.24
CA LEU A 242 -20.43 8.08 -22.86
C LEU A 242 -20.02 8.01 -21.38
N VAL A 243 -20.94 7.59 -20.51
CA VAL A 243 -20.70 7.47 -19.08
C VAL A 243 -20.23 6.04 -18.80
N ILE A 244 -18.94 5.92 -18.59
CA ILE A 244 -18.25 4.67 -18.26
C ILE A 244 -17.67 4.74 -16.84
N ASP A 245 -17.30 3.58 -16.29
CA ASP A 245 -16.48 3.53 -15.08
C ASP A 245 -15.13 4.21 -15.31
N ASN A 246 -14.68 4.95 -14.31
CA ASN A 246 -13.41 5.70 -14.36
C ASN A 246 -12.61 5.59 -13.06
N MET A 247 -12.97 4.64 -12.19
CA MET A 247 -12.20 4.30 -11.01
C MET A 247 -11.38 3.05 -11.27
N THR A 248 -10.08 3.14 -11.01
CA THR A 248 -9.15 2.00 -11.12
C THR A 248 -8.65 1.61 -9.73
N TYR A 249 -8.65 0.31 -9.44
CA TYR A 249 -8.11 -0.21 -8.18
C TYR A 249 -6.58 -0.08 -8.17
N ASP A 250 -6.03 0.54 -7.12
CA ASP A 250 -4.60 0.64 -6.89
C ASP A 250 -4.17 -0.41 -5.86
N GLU A 251 -3.80 -1.59 -6.38
CA GLU A 251 -3.33 -2.72 -5.59
C GLU A 251 -2.06 -2.35 -4.81
N THR A 252 -1.13 -1.64 -5.45
CA THR A 252 0.15 -1.29 -4.83
C THR A 252 -0.04 -0.34 -3.64
N ALA A 253 -0.86 0.70 -3.80
CA ALA A 253 -1.18 1.62 -2.71
C ALA A 253 -1.96 0.92 -1.58
N THR A 254 -2.87 0.01 -1.93
CA THR A 254 -3.63 -0.76 -0.94
C THR A 254 -2.72 -1.68 -0.13
N GLU A 255 -1.82 -2.42 -0.77
CA GLU A 255 -0.86 -3.29 -0.11
C GLU A 255 0.12 -2.51 0.77
N ALA A 256 0.57 -1.34 0.30
CA ALA A 256 1.43 -0.46 1.10
C ALA A 256 0.74 -0.03 2.41
N LEU A 257 -0.54 0.38 2.34
CA LEU A 257 -1.32 0.75 3.53
C LEU A 257 -1.60 -0.46 4.44
N ARG A 258 -1.85 -1.65 3.88
CA ARG A 258 -1.99 -2.90 4.63
C ARG A 258 -0.73 -3.26 5.40
N ASN A 259 0.43 -3.16 4.76
CA ASN A 259 1.71 -3.41 5.40
C ASN A 259 2.00 -2.40 6.51
N GLU A 260 1.67 -1.12 6.29
CA GLU A 260 1.79 -0.09 7.31
C GLU A 260 0.87 -0.35 8.51
N ALA A 261 -0.38 -0.76 8.27
CA ALA A 261 -1.32 -1.14 9.33
C ALA A 261 -0.78 -2.33 10.14
N ASN A 262 -0.22 -3.35 9.47
CA ASN A 262 0.36 -4.52 10.14
C ASN A 262 1.54 -4.16 11.05
N GLN A 263 2.39 -3.23 10.61
CA GLN A 263 3.57 -2.77 11.36
C GLN A 263 3.21 -1.92 12.58
N ARG A 264 2.01 -1.32 12.61
CA ARG A 264 1.54 -0.48 13.72
C ARG A 264 0.88 -1.28 14.84
N VAL A 265 0.63 -2.58 14.66
CA VAL A 265 0.03 -3.42 15.71
C VAL A 265 1.05 -3.68 16.81
N GLU A 266 0.69 -3.31 18.04
CA GLU A 266 1.53 -3.54 19.22
C GLU A 266 1.54 -5.04 19.60
N PRO A 267 2.71 -5.58 20.01
CA PRO A 267 2.81 -6.95 20.54
C PRO A 267 1.90 -7.16 21.74
N VAL A 268 1.17 -8.29 21.75
CA VAL A 268 0.33 -8.67 22.90
C VAL A 268 1.17 -9.47 23.88
N MET A 269 1.39 -8.92 25.08
CA MET A 269 2.17 -9.57 26.14
C MET A 269 1.28 -10.51 26.98
N GLN A 270 1.80 -11.66 27.41
CA GLN A 270 1.13 -12.66 28.25
C GLN A 270 2.08 -13.25 29.30
#